data_AF-A0A528N5C8-F1
#
_entry.id   AF-A0A528N5C8-F1
#
_cell.length_a   1.000
_cell.length_b   1.000
_cell.length_c   1.000
_cell.angle_alpha   90.00
_cell.angle_beta   90.00
_cell.angle_gamma   90.00
#
_symmetry.space_group_name_H-M   'P 1'
#
loop_
_entity.id
_entity.type
_entity.pdbx_description
1 polymer ?
#
loop_
_entity_poly.entity_id
_entity_poly.type
_entity_poly.pdbx_seq_one_letter_code
_entity_poly.pdbx_strand_id
1 'polypeptide(L)'
;AIDAALVSFGAEIVALAGYMRILGARFVEKWLGRMINIHPALLPAFKGLDTHARALRAGIRIHGCTVHFVTLDMDDGPIIAQAAVPVMVGDNEDMLAAR
;
A
#
# COMPACT_ATOMS: atom_id res chain seq x y z
N ALA A 1 12.80 -18.39 1.98
CA ALA A 1 11.73 -19.08 1.26
C ALA A 1 11.17 -18.23 0.11
N ILE A 2 10.47 -17.12 0.38
CA ILE A 2 9.86 -16.25 -0.66
C ILE A 2 10.88 -15.80 -1.71
N ASP A 3 12.03 -15.29 -1.27
CA ASP A 3 13.10 -14.83 -2.16
C ASP A 3 13.57 -15.89 -3.18
N ALA A 4 13.83 -17.11 -2.70
CA ALA A 4 14.29 -18.19 -3.55
C ALA A 4 13.21 -18.61 -4.57
N ALA A 5 11.94 -18.62 -4.16
CA ALA A 5 10.83 -18.90 -5.05
C ALA A 5 10.72 -17.84 -6.15
N LEU A 6 10.75 -16.55 -5.81
CA LEU A 6 10.70 -15.45 -6.78
C LEU A 6 11.83 -15.55 -7.82
N VAL A 7 13.05 -15.85 -7.37
CA VAL A 7 14.19 -16.06 -8.28
C VAL A 7 13.96 -17.27 -9.19
N SER A 8 13.48 -18.40 -8.64
CA SER A 8 13.25 -19.62 -9.43
C SER A 8 12.17 -19.46 -10.50
N PHE A 9 11.19 -18.59 -10.27
CA PHE A 9 10.16 -18.24 -11.24
C PHE A 9 10.59 -17.17 -12.24
N GLY A 10 11.82 -16.65 -12.14
CA GLY A 10 12.31 -15.58 -13.02
C GLY A 10 11.57 -14.27 -12.82
N ALA A 11 11.07 -13.98 -11.61
CA ALA A 11 10.31 -12.77 -11.34
C ALA A 11 11.16 -11.51 -11.57
N GLU A 12 10.65 -10.58 -12.37
CA GLU A 12 11.29 -9.29 -12.62
C GLU A 12 10.71 -8.18 -11.74
N ILE A 13 9.47 -8.33 -11.27
CA ILE A 13 8.78 -7.40 -10.38
C ILE A 13 8.08 -8.17 -9.25
N VAL A 14 8.07 -7.61 -8.06
CA VAL A 14 7.35 -8.11 -6.89
C VAL A 14 6.21 -7.14 -6.55
N ALA A 15 4.97 -7.59 -6.68
CA ALA A 15 3.79 -6.81 -6.31
C ALA A 15 3.28 -7.22 -4.92
N LEU A 16 3.27 -6.28 -3.98
CA LEU A 16 2.70 -6.43 -2.65
C LEU A 16 1.24 -6.00 -2.67
N ALA A 17 0.37 -6.89 -3.15
CA ALA A 17 -1.07 -6.64 -3.27
C ALA A 17 -1.80 -6.98 -1.95
N GLY A 18 -1.78 -6.05 -0.98
CA GLY A 18 -2.36 -6.28 0.36
C GLY A 18 -1.52 -7.22 1.24
N TYR A 19 -0.20 -7.18 1.08
CA TYR A 19 0.71 -8.02 1.86
C TYR A 19 0.95 -7.45 3.27
N MET A 20 0.38 -8.08 4.28
CA MET A 20 0.32 -7.55 5.66
C MET A 20 1.52 -7.90 6.55
N ARG A 21 2.69 -8.18 5.97
CA ARG A 21 3.91 -8.51 6.76
C ARG A 21 5.06 -7.58 6.40
N ILE A 22 5.78 -7.16 7.43
CA ILE A 22 7.03 -6.40 7.27
C ILE A 22 8.07 -7.30 6.60
N LEU A 23 8.66 -6.81 5.51
CA LEU A 23 9.76 -7.46 4.82
C LEU A 23 11.08 -6.98 5.43
N GLY A 24 12.00 -7.91 5.69
CA GLY A 24 13.31 -7.58 6.24
C GLY A 24 14.15 -6.76 5.25
N ALA A 25 15.01 -5.88 5.78
CA ALA A 25 15.84 -4.96 4.98
C ALA A 25 16.58 -5.67 3.83
N ARG A 26 17.23 -6.81 4.10
CA ARG A 26 17.95 -7.58 3.08
C ARG A 26 17.08 -8.00 1.88
N PHE A 27 15.80 -8.29 2.13
CA PHE A 27 14.87 -8.62 1.05
C PHE A 27 14.52 -7.37 0.24
N VAL A 28 14.18 -6.28 0.92
CA VAL A 28 13.85 -5.00 0.28
C VAL A 28 15.01 -4.47 -0.55
N GLU A 29 16.23 -4.48 -0.03
CA GLU A 29 17.44 -4.06 -0.73
C GLU A 29 17.68 -4.87 -2.00
N LYS A 30 17.52 -6.21 -1.94
CA LYS A 30 17.73 -7.08 -3.10
C LYS A 30 16.74 -6.79 -4.24
N TRP A 31 15.51 -6.40 -3.89
CA TRP A 31 14.42 -6.16 -4.84
C TRP A 31 14.14 -4.66 -5.04
N LEU A 32 15.01 -3.77 -4.55
CA LEU A 32 14.86 -2.32 -4.64
C LEU A 32 14.67 -1.87 -6.10
N GLY A 33 13.71 -0.97 -6.33
CA GLY A 33 13.33 -0.52 -7.67
C GLY A 33 12.52 -1.54 -8.49
N ARG A 34 12.32 -2.76 -7.97
CA ARG A 34 11.51 -3.83 -8.59
C ARG A 34 10.38 -4.31 -7.69
N MET A 35 10.07 -3.55 -6.65
CA MET A 35 8.97 -3.83 -5.72
C MET A 35 7.94 -2.71 -5.78
N ILE A 36 6.68 -3.09 -5.94
CA ILE A 36 5.55 -2.16 -5.89
C ILE A 36 4.58 -2.60 -4.79
N ASN A 37 4.02 -1.63 -4.06
CA ASN A 37 3.01 -1.84 -3.03
C ASN A 37 1.77 -1.03 -3.34
N ILE A 38 0.61 -1.57 -2.98
CA ILE A 38 -0.64 -0.81 -2.92
C ILE A 38 -0.96 -0.49 -1.45
N HIS A 39 -1.12 0.80 -1.17
CA HIS A 39 -1.50 1.30 0.13
C HIS A 39 -2.94 1.86 0.06
N PRO A 40 -3.85 1.46 0.97
CA PRO A 40 -5.25 1.92 0.97
C PRO A 40 -5.39 3.32 1.59
N ALA A 41 -4.60 4.28 1.12
CA ALA A 41 -4.79 5.71 1.37
C ALA A 41 -4.11 6.54 0.29
N LEU A 42 -4.55 7.79 0.12
CA LEU A 42 -3.82 8.80 -0.66
C LEU A 42 -2.59 9.28 0.11
N LEU A 43 -1.45 8.61 -0.08
CA LEU A 43 -0.17 9.01 0.51
C LEU A 43 0.17 10.48 0.16
N PRO A 44 0.74 11.26 1.10
CA PRO A 44 1.29 10.84 2.40
C PRO A 44 0.25 10.70 3.54
N ALA A 45 -1.04 10.88 3.27
CA ALA A 45 -2.07 10.75 4.30
C ALA A 45 -2.24 9.28 4.74
N PHE A 46 -2.48 9.08 6.03
CA PHE A 46 -2.82 7.78 6.63
C PHE A 46 -1.84 6.63 6.31
N LYS A 47 -0.52 6.85 6.44
CA LYS A 47 0.48 5.75 6.42
C LYS A 47 0.20 4.68 7.47
N GLY A 48 0.57 3.43 7.20
CA GLY A 48 0.39 2.31 8.11
C GLY A 48 -1.05 1.78 8.18
N LEU A 49 -1.43 1.21 9.31
CA LEU A 49 -2.67 0.43 9.43
C LEU A 49 -3.93 1.30 9.62
N ASP A 50 -5.08 0.64 9.51
CA ASP A 50 -6.43 1.12 9.82
C ASP A 50 -6.81 2.42 9.09
N THR A 51 -6.41 2.52 7.82
CA THR A 51 -6.54 3.74 7.02
C THR A 51 -7.99 4.19 6.88
N HIS A 52 -8.91 3.28 6.59
CA HIS A 52 -10.36 3.54 6.47
C HIS A 52 -10.95 4.05 7.79
N ALA A 53 -10.67 3.37 8.91
CA ALA A 53 -11.12 3.77 10.23
C ALA A 53 -10.66 5.19 10.59
N ARG A 54 -9.39 5.50 10.28
CA ARG A 54 -8.78 6.80 10.53
C ARG A 54 -9.35 7.88 9.63
N ALA A 55 -9.61 7.58 8.36
CA ALA A 55 -10.26 8.48 7.42
C ALA A 55 -11.66 8.87 7.88
N LEU A 56 -12.47 7.89 8.31
CA LEU A 56 -13.82 8.11 8.84
C LEU A 56 -13.79 8.95 10.12
N ARG A 57 -12.90 8.63 11.08
CA ARG A 57 -12.74 9.41 12.31
C ARG A 57 -12.29 10.86 12.04
N ALA A 58 -11.47 11.06 11.02
CA ALA A 58 -11.03 12.39 10.61
C ALA A 58 -12.12 13.19 9.88
N GLY A 59 -13.23 12.57 9.50
CA GLY A 59 -14.34 13.23 8.81
C GLY A 59 -13.98 13.73 7.40
N ILE A 60 -12.96 13.14 6.76
CA ILE A 60 -12.56 13.54 5.41
C ILE A 60 -13.64 13.12 4.40
N ARG A 61 -13.69 13.82 3.26
CA ARG A 61 -14.68 13.55 2.19
C ARG A 61 -14.09 12.88 0.96
N ILE A 62 -12.77 12.76 0.91
CA ILE A 62 -12.03 12.09 -0.17
C ILE A 62 -11.00 11.17 0.47
N HIS A 63 -11.02 9.90 0.08
CA HIS A 63 -10.02 8.89 0.42
C HIS A 63 -9.51 8.28 -0.89
N GLY A 64 -8.81 7.14 -0.85
CA GLY A 64 -8.29 6.52 -2.05
C GLY A 64 -7.18 5.53 -1.78
N CYS A 65 -6.42 5.20 -2.82
CA CYS A 65 -5.26 4.33 -2.72
C CYS A 65 -4.06 4.92 -3.48
N THR A 66 -2.87 4.46 -3.09
CA THR A 66 -1.61 4.80 -3.74
C THR A 66 -0.88 3.51 -4.12
N VAL A 67 -0.44 3.43 -5.37
CA VAL A 67 0.58 2.45 -5.80
C VAL A 67 1.94 3.15 -5.79
N HIS A 68 2.93 2.58 -5.12
CA HIS A 68 4.25 3.18 -4.98
C HIS A 68 5.35 2.11 -5.00
N PHE A 69 6.58 2.53 -5.30
CA PHE A 69 7.75 1.68 -5.11
C PHE A 69 8.01 1.44 -3.62
N VAL A 70 8.50 0.25 -3.26
CA VAL A 70 8.88 -0.06 -1.88
C VAL A 70 10.29 0.45 -1.61
N THR A 71 10.45 1.13 -0.47
CA THR A 71 11.74 1.52 0.13
C THR A 71 11.88 0.86 1.50
N LEU A 72 12.98 1.12 2.21
CA LEU A 72 13.16 0.68 3.60
C LEU A 72 12.18 1.39 4.56
N ASP A 73 11.76 2.61 4.20
CA ASP A 73 10.79 3.38 4.95
C ASP A 73 9.36 2.95 4.58
N MET A 74 8.51 2.82 5.59
CA MET A 74 7.14 2.34 5.44
C MET A 74 6.28 3.37 4.67
N ASP A 75 5.66 2.91 3.59
CA ASP A 75 4.74 3.69 2.75
C ASP A 75 5.30 5.05 2.31
N ASP A 76 6.59 5.10 1.96
CA ASP A 76 7.30 6.36 1.66
C ASP A 76 8.02 6.39 0.31
N GLY A 77 7.96 5.29 -0.45
CA GLY A 77 8.65 5.26 -1.73
C GLY A 77 7.97 6.10 -2.83
N PRO A 78 8.67 6.29 -3.97
CA PRO A 78 8.14 7.08 -5.09
C PRO A 78 6.78 6.59 -5.57
N ILE A 79 5.83 7.52 -5.66
CA ILE A 79 4.46 7.26 -6.10
C ILE A 79 4.45 6.96 -7.60
N ILE A 80 3.77 5.88 -7.99
CA ILE A 80 3.54 5.48 -9.38
C ILE A 80 2.17 5.99 -9.85
N ALA A 81 1.13 5.76 -9.04
CA ALA A 81 -0.24 6.14 -9.35
C ALA A 81 -1.06 6.32 -8.07
N GLN A 82 -2.13 7.11 -8.18
CA GLN A 82 -3.13 7.27 -7.12
C GLN A 82 -4.52 7.29 -7.74
N ALA A 83 -5.50 6.78 -6.99
CA ALA A 83 -6.91 6.87 -7.32
C ALA A 83 -7.69 7.33 -6.10
N ALA A 84 -8.61 8.29 -6.30
CA ALA A 84 -9.41 8.86 -5.23
C ALA A 84 -10.84 8.34 -5.27
N VAL A 85 -11.43 8.13 -4.10
CA VAL A 85 -12.83 7.73 -3.90
C VAL A 85 -13.52 8.68 -2.91
N PRO A 86 -14.82 8.96 -3.08
CA PRO A 86 -15.55 9.77 -2.12
C PRO A 86 -15.79 8.99 -0.82
N VAL A 87 -15.70 9.69 0.32
CA VAL A 87 -16.22 9.22 1.60
C VAL A 87 -17.63 9.77 1.77
N MET A 88 -18.61 8.87 1.79
CA MET A 88 -20.03 9.20 1.86
C MET A 88 -20.50 9.35 3.31
N VAL A 89 -21.55 10.14 3.51
CA VAL A 89 -22.20 10.23 4.82
C VAL A 89 -22.80 8.88 5.17
N GLY A 90 -22.46 8.35 6.35
CA GLY A 90 -22.93 7.05 6.81
C GLY A 90 -22.04 5.87 6.44
N ASP A 91 -20.89 6.12 5.79
CA ASP A 91 -19.90 5.06 5.56
C ASP A 91 -19.40 4.44 6.87
N ASN A 92 -19.25 3.12 6.83
CA ASN A 92 -18.39 2.37 7.74
C ASN A 92 -17.10 1.93 7.00
N GLU A 93 -16.19 1.26 7.71
CA GLU A 93 -14.89 0.87 7.17
C GLU A 93 -15.01 -0.06 5.97
N ASP A 94 -15.89 -1.06 6.04
CA ASP A 94 -16.11 -2.02 4.95
C ASP A 94 -16.68 -1.36 3.69
N MET A 95 -17.64 -0.45 3.86
CA MET A 95 -18.23 0.31 2.75
C MET A 95 -17.19 1.19 2.06
N LEU A 96 -16.32 1.85 2.84
CA LEU A 96 -15.26 2.66 2.28
C LEU A 96 -14.19 1.81 1.59
N ALA A 97 -13.84 0.65 2.16
CA ALA A 97 -12.85 -0.27 1.59
C ALA A 97 -13.30 -0.95 0.30
N ALA A 98 -14.62 -1.08 0.08
CA ALA A 98 -15.19 -1.73 -1.11
C ALA A 98 -15.30 -0.82 -2.35
N ARG A 99 -14.93 0.46 -2.24
CA ARG A 99 -14.98 1.43 -3.36
C ARG A 99 -13.65 1.54 -4.09
#